data_AF-A0A4P9WIG2-F1
#
_entry.id   AF-A0A4P9WIG2-F1
#
_cell.length_a   1.000
_cell.length_b   1.000
_cell.length_c   1.000
_cell.angle_alpha   90.00
_cell.angle_beta   90.00
_cell.angle_gamma   90.00
#
_symmetry.space_group_name_H-M   'P 1'
#
loop_
_entity.id
_entity.type
_entity.pdbx_description
1 polymer ?
#
loop_
_entity_poly.entity_id
_entity_poly.type
_entity_poly.pdbx_seq_one_letter_code
_entity_poly.pdbx_strand_id
1 'polypeptide(L)'
;LLKGDCTDTNCRFSHTLTDKNMPICQHFERGRCTKDPCPYLHVKHDRNAPVCRPFATEGYCELGGQCKRRHVFLCPDFAAGSCTNKGCRLKH
;
A
#
# COMPACT_ATOMS: atom_id res chain seq x y z
N LEU A 1 -7.02 -6.06 2.09
CA LEU A 1 -7.72 -5.53 0.91
C LEU A 1 -9.11 -5.17 1.36
N LEU A 2 -9.57 -3.96 1.04
CA LEU A 2 -10.92 -3.53 1.36
C LEU A 2 -11.88 -4.51 0.68
N LYS A 3 -12.48 -5.41 1.47
CA LYS A 3 -13.35 -6.47 0.96
C LYS A 3 -14.81 -5.99 0.77
N GLY A 4 -15.10 -4.74 1.14
CA GLY A 4 -16.43 -4.15 1.02
C GLY A 4 -17.46 -4.77 1.97
N ASP A 5 -17.01 -5.54 2.96
CA ASP A 5 -17.81 -6.37 3.87
C ASP A 5 -17.84 -5.80 5.30
N CYS A 6 -17.36 -4.57 5.51
CA CYS A 6 -17.43 -3.93 6.81
C CYS A 6 -18.89 -3.58 7.14
N THR A 7 -19.44 -4.25 8.16
CA THR A 7 -20.81 -4.03 8.67
C THR A 7 -20.84 -3.14 9.90
N ASP A 8 -19.68 -2.73 10.42
CA ASP A 8 -19.57 -1.84 11.58
C ASP A 8 -19.93 -0.40 11.18
N THR A 9 -21.04 0.10 11.71
CA THR A 9 -21.53 1.46 11.49
C THR A 9 -20.64 2.53 12.13
N ASN A 10 -19.78 2.15 13.09
CA ASN A 10 -18.83 3.04 13.76
C ASN A 10 -17.38 2.80 13.30
N CYS A 11 -17.18 2.14 12.16
CA CYS A 11 -15.85 1.91 11.60
C CYS A 11 -15.12 3.25 11.38
N ARG A 12 -13.92 3.37 11.96
CA ARG A 12 -13.08 4.58 11.87
C ARG A 12 -12.20 4.62 10.62
N PHE A 13 -12.25 3.60 9.77
CA PHE A 13 -11.43 3.52 8.56
C PHE A 13 -12.20 3.99 7.33
N SER A 14 -11.48 4.48 6.32
CA SER A 14 -12.11 4.90 5.06
C SER A 14 -12.71 3.69 4.33
N HIS A 15 -14.02 3.74 4.07
CA HIS A 15 -14.73 2.83 3.17
C HIS A 15 -14.66 3.26 1.70
N THR A 16 -14.13 4.46 1.42
CA THR A 16 -13.95 4.94 0.06
C THR A 16 -12.54 4.63 -0.40
N LEU A 17 -12.41 3.89 -1.51
CA LEU A 17 -11.13 3.69 -2.17
C LEU A 17 -10.73 4.97 -2.90
N THR A 18 -9.59 5.51 -2.52
CA THR A 18 -8.94 6.66 -3.16
C THR A 18 -7.49 6.28 -3.46
N ASP A 19 -6.81 7.11 -4.24
CA ASP A 19 -5.37 6.93 -4.48
C ASP A 19 -4.53 7.00 -3.20
N LYS A 20 -5.05 7.63 -2.14
CA LYS A 20 -4.40 7.76 -0.83
C LYS A 20 -4.39 6.47 -0.01
N ASN A 21 -5.37 5.60 -0.17
CA ASN A 21 -5.46 4.33 0.58
C ASN A 21 -5.35 3.08 -0.31
N MET A 22 -5.09 3.27 -1.61
CA MET A 22 -4.95 2.19 -2.57
C MET A 22 -3.50 1.72 -2.67
N PRO A 23 -3.25 0.39 -2.58
CA PRO A 23 -1.91 -0.16 -2.79
C PRO A 23 -1.56 -0.21 -4.29
N ILE A 24 -0.27 -0.39 -4.57
CA ILE A 24 0.22 -0.51 -5.95
C ILE A 24 -0.22 -1.83 -6.57
N CYS A 25 -0.55 -1.79 -7.87
CA CYS A 25 -0.78 -2.98 -8.66
C CYS A 25 0.53 -3.71 -8.94
N GLN A 26 0.79 -4.82 -8.25
CA GLN A 26 1.99 -5.64 -8.47
C GLN A 26 2.08 -6.20 -9.91
N HIS A 27 0.94 -6.40 -10.57
CA HIS A 27 0.91 -6.83 -11.97
C HIS A 27 1.33 -5.71 -12.91
N PHE A 28 0.93 -4.47 -12.64
CA PHE A 28 1.31 -3.31 -13.44
C PHE A 28 2.80 -3.00 -13.29
N GLU A 29 3.32 -3.07 -12.07
CA GLU A 29 4.76 -2.94 -11.78
C GLU A 29 5.61 -3.95 -12.59
N ARG A 30 5.05 -5.13 -12.87
CA ARG A 30 5.70 -6.18 -13.68
C ARG A 30 5.37 -6.08 -15.19
N GLY A 31 4.59 -5.09 -15.61
CA GLY A 31 4.16 -4.90 -17.00
C GLY A 31 3.13 -5.92 -17.51
N ARG A 32 2.32 -6.51 -16.62
CA ARG A 32 1.38 -7.61 -16.93
C ARG A 32 -0.08 -7.32 -16.56
N CYS A 33 -0.40 -6.13 -16.04
CA CYS A 33 -1.80 -5.82 -15.71
C CYS A 33 -2.59 -5.51 -16.99
N THR A 34 -3.74 -6.15 -17.14
CA THR A 34 -4.69 -5.93 -18.25
C THR A 34 -6.07 -5.49 -17.77
N LYS A 35 -6.26 -5.32 -16.45
CA LYS A 35 -7.55 -4.97 -15.86
C LYS A 35 -7.81 -3.46 -15.99
N ASP A 36 -8.98 -3.10 -16.51
CA ASP A 36 -9.45 -1.73 -16.64
C ASP A 36 -10.97 -1.63 -16.33
N PRO A 37 -11.41 -0.86 -15.32
CA PRO A 37 -10.58 -0.14 -14.35
C PRO A 37 -9.90 -1.09 -13.35
N CYS A 38 -8.62 -0.86 -13.06
CA CYS A 38 -7.89 -1.59 -12.04
C CYS A 38 -8.15 -1.02 -10.64
N PRO A 39 -8.48 -1.84 -9.63
CA PRO A 39 -8.71 -1.35 -8.25
C PRO A 39 -7.41 -1.05 -7.47
N TYR A 40 -6.28 -0.97 -8.17
CA TYR A 40 -4.95 -0.77 -7.62
C TYR A 40 -4.22 0.32 -8.41
N LEU A 41 -3.28 1.01 -7.76
CA LEU A 41 -2.55 2.10 -8.41
C LEU A 41 -1.66 1.57 -9.54
N HIS A 42 -1.83 2.15 -10.73
CA HIS A 42 -0.94 1.98 -11.88
C HIS A 42 0.14 3.07 -11.87
N VAL A 43 1.04 3.00 -10.90
CA VAL A 43 2.20 3.89 -10.76
C VAL A 43 3.48 3.08 -10.87
N LYS A 44 4.51 3.65 -11.49
CA LYS A 44 5.84 3.06 -11.54
C LYS A 44 6.73 3.74 -10.50
N HIS A 45 7.42 2.94 -9.70
CA HIS A 45 8.46 3.41 -8.80
C HIS A 45 9.84 2.98 -9.30
N ASP A 46 10.88 3.67 -8.83
CA ASP A 46 12.24 3.19 -9.00
C ASP A 46 12.39 1.80 -8.37
N ARG A 47 13.23 0.93 -8.94
CA ARG A 47 13.45 -0.44 -8.43
C ARG A 47 13.84 -0.47 -6.94
N ASN A 48 14.55 0.57 -6.49
CA ASN A 48 15.03 0.71 -5.12
C ASN A 48 14.17 1.67 -4.28
N ALA A 49 13.00 2.08 -4.77
CA ALA A 49 12.12 2.97 -4.02
C ALA A 49 11.77 2.34 -2.66
N PRO A 50 11.93 3.08 -1.55
CA PRO A 50 11.61 2.56 -0.23
C PRO A 50 10.09 2.38 -0.09
N VAL A 51 9.69 1.57 0.89
CA VAL A 51 8.28 1.45 1.27
C VAL A 51 7.80 2.76 1.88
N CYS A 52 6.58 3.18 1.54
CA CYS A 52 5.94 4.33 2.15
C CYS A 52 5.53 3.97 3.59
N ARG A 53 6.21 4.55 4.58
CA ARG A 53 5.92 4.27 6.00
C ARG A 53 4.47 4.59 6.39
N PRO A 54 3.92 5.79 6.12
CA PRO A 54 2.52 6.08 6.45
C PRO A 54 1.55 5.05 5.87
N PHE A 55 1.72 4.70 4.59
CA PHE A 55 0.89 3.70 3.95
C PHE A 55 1.03 2.31 4.60
N ALA A 56 2.27 1.89 4.88
CA ALA A 56 2.51 0.57 5.46
C ALA A 56 1.93 0.44 6.88
N THR A 57 1.98 1.51 7.69
CA THR A 57 1.54 1.49 9.09
C THR A 57 0.06 1.83 9.26
N GLU A 58 -0.47 2.75 8.45
CA GLU A 58 -1.82 3.32 8.60
C GLU A 58 -2.76 2.92 7.46
N GLY A 59 -2.22 2.37 6.36
CA GLY A 59 -2.99 2.08 5.15
C GLY A 59 -3.37 3.34 4.36
N TYR A 60 -2.77 4.49 4.68
CA TYR A 60 -3.11 5.77 4.08
C TYR A 60 -1.86 6.65 3.89
N CYS A 61 -1.81 7.39 2.80
CA CYS A 61 -0.77 8.36 2.51
C CYS A 61 -1.36 9.59 1.82
N GLU A 62 -1.10 10.78 2.37
CA GLU A 62 -1.62 12.04 1.82
C GLU A 62 -1.17 12.34 0.38
N LEU A 63 0.00 11.82 -0.02
CA LEU A 63 0.53 11.99 -1.37
C LEU A 63 -0.17 11.13 -2.42
N GLY A 64 -0.93 10.11 -2.00
CA GLY A 64 -1.70 9.23 -2.89
C GLY A 64 -0.91 8.72 -4.08
N GLY A 65 -1.47 8.86 -5.28
CA GLY A 65 -0.84 8.42 -6.53
C GLY A 65 0.45 9.17 -6.89
N GLN A 66 0.73 10.30 -6.24
CA GLN A 66 1.95 11.10 -6.45
C GLN A 66 3.09 10.69 -5.50
N CYS A 67 2.85 9.74 -4.59
CA CYS A 67 3.87 9.26 -3.67
C CYS A 67 4.99 8.52 -4.43
N LYS A 68 6.23 9.01 -4.27
CA LYS A 68 7.43 8.38 -4.84
C LYS A 68 7.88 7.11 -4.09
N ARG A 69 7.17 6.73 -3.02
CA ARG A 69 7.46 5.54 -2.21
C ARG A 69 6.42 4.46 -2.45
N ARG A 70 6.82 3.21 -2.26
CA ARG A 70 5.94 2.08 -2.58
C ARG A 70 4.78 1.95 -1.57
N HIS A 71 3.54 2.05 -2.03
CA HIS A 71 2.33 1.75 -1.25
C HIS A 71 2.11 0.24 -1.17
N VAL A 72 2.82 -0.41 -0.24
CA VAL A 72 2.73 -1.84 0.07
C VAL A 72 2.63 -2.05 1.58
N PHE A 73 1.90 -3.08 2.01
CA PHE A 73 1.80 -3.48 3.42
C PHE A 73 2.99 -4.34 3.85
N LEU A 74 4.19 -3.78 3.71
CA LEU A 74 5.47 -4.38 4.09
C LEU A 74 6.14 -3.50 5.14
N CYS A 75 6.85 -4.09 6.10
CA CYS A 75 7.63 -3.35 7.08
C CYS A 75 8.69 -2.49 6.36
N PRO A 76 8.66 -1.15 6.49
CA PRO A 76 9.64 -0.28 5.82
C PRO A 76 11.06 -0.54 6.28
N ASP A 77 11.24 -0.85 7.57
CA ASP A 77 12.55 -1.15 8.15
C ASP A 77 13.06 -2.52 7.69
N PHE A 78 12.17 -3.51 7.55
CA PHE A 78 12.57 -4.82 7.03
C PHE A 78 12.95 -4.74 5.55
N ALA A 79 12.17 -4.00 4.76
CA ALA A 79 12.48 -3.76 3.35
C ALA A 79 13.82 -3.02 3.15
N ALA A 80 14.27 -2.27 4.15
CA ALA A 80 15.58 -1.63 4.21
C ALA A 80 16.68 -2.50 4.86
N GLY A 81 16.34 -3.68 5.37
CA GLY A 81 17.27 -4.60 6.04
C GLY A 81 17.60 -4.25 7.50
N SER A 82 16.85 -3.34 8.14
CA SER A 82 17.14 -2.81 9.48
C SER A 82 16.15 -3.23 10.58
N CYS A 83 15.04 -3.92 10.25
CA CYS A 83 14.08 -4.33 11.29
C CYS A 83 14.63 -5.45 12.17
N THR A 84 14.82 -5.17 13.45
CA THR A 84 15.27 -6.12 14.49
C THR A 84 14.14 -6.58 15.42
N ASN A 85 12.94 -6.02 15.28
CA ASN A 85 11.80 -6.34 16.13
C ASN A 85 11.21 -7.72 15.76
N LYS A 86 11.46 -8.72 16.62
CA LYS A 86 10.89 -10.08 16.47
C LYS A 86 9.35 -10.10 16.54
N GLY A 87 8.73 -9.10 17.17
CA GLY A 87 7.28 -8.94 17.29
C GLY A 87 6.69 -7.92 16.32
N CYS A 88 7.35 -7.63 15.19
CA CYS A 88 6.82 -6.68 14.21
C CYS A 88 5.47 -7.18 13.65
N ARG A 89 4.48 -6.29 13.63
CA ARG A 89 3.13 -6.59 13.14
C ARG A 89 2.99 -6.45 11.62
N LEU A 90 3.97 -5.81 10.98
CA LEU A 90 4.03 -5.66 9.53
C LEU A 90 4.71 -6.87 8.89
N LYS A 91 4.42 -7.12 7.61
CA LYS A 91 5.06 -8.22 6.88
C LYS A 91 6.55 -7.97 6.75
N HIS A 92 7.34 -9.02 6.93
CA HIS A 92 8.76 -9.09 6.60
C HIS A 92 8.87 -9.89 5.29
#